data_AF-A0A834LYW8-F1
#
_entry.id   AF-A0A834LYW8-F1
#
_cell.length_a   1.000
_cell.length_b   1.000
_cell.length_c   1.000
_cell.angle_alpha   90.00
_cell.angle_beta   90.00
_cell.angle_gamma   90.00
#
_symmetry.space_group_name_H-M   'P 1'
#
loop_
_entity.id
_entity.type
_entity.pdbx_description
1 polymer ?
#
loop_
_entity_poly.entity_id
_entity_poly.type
_entity_poly.pdbx_seq_one_letter_code
_entity_poly.pdbx_strand_id
1 'polypeptide(L)'
;MGVPWVRYCGTYKDLNINITGLERMQFWVGVDSVGSISASLVTYASILMLQPDLIINAGTAGGFKMLEKKMIGRMCLIKGRGALFILGT
;
A
#
# COMPACT_ATOMS: atom_id res chain seq x y z
N MET A 1 -10.82 1.93 -18.88
CA MET A 1 -10.39 3.10 -18.10
C MET A 1 -9.62 2.59 -16.89
N GLY A 2 -8.29 2.63 -16.96
CA GLY A 2 -7.40 2.04 -15.93
C GLY A 2 -7.21 2.96 -14.73
N VAL A 3 -6.81 2.39 -13.60
CA VAL A 3 -6.37 3.19 -12.44
C VAL A 3 -4.95 3.65 -12.73
N PRO A 4 -4.69 4.97 -12.80
CA PRO A 4 -3.34 5.46 -13.01
C PRO A 4 -2.49 5.10 -11.77
N TRP A 5 -1.34 4.46 -11.99
CA TRP A 5 -0.41 4.09 -10.93
C TRP A 5 1.01 4.47 -11.30
N VAL A 6 1.79 4.85 -10.30
CA VAL A 6 3.24 5.04 -10.43
C VAL A 6 3.93 3.76 -9.97
N ARG A 7 4.99 3.39 -10.66
CA ARG A 7 5.94 2.37 -10.21
C ARG A 7 7.31 2.99 -10.02
N TYR A 8 7.84 2.86 -8.81
CA TYR A 8 9.26 3.05 -8.54
C TYR A 8 9.91 1.68 -8.40
N CYS A 9 10.99 1.44 -9.13
CA CYS A 9 11.71 0.18 -9.11
C CYS A 9 13.18 0.41 -8.77
N GLY A 10 13.78 -0.56 -8.09
CA GLY A 10 15.19 -0.54 -7.77
C GLY A 10 15.60 -1.84 -7.10
N THR A 11 16.90 -2.06 -7.03
CA THR A 11 17.48 -3.20 -6.33
C THR A 11 18.17 -2.70 -5.07
N TYR A 12 17.85 -3.28 -3.93
CA TYR A 12 18.58 -3.04 -2.69
C TYR A 12 19.14 -4.36 -2.20
N LYS A 13 20.48 -4.47 -2.19
CA LYS A 13 21.17 -5.76 -2.08
C LYS A 13 20.66 -6.69 -3.19
N ASP A 14 20.29 -7.92 -2.83
CA ASP A 14 19.78 -8.93 -3.76
C ASP A 14 18.24 -8.93 -3.87
N LEU A 15 17.57 -7.91 -3.33
CA LEU A 15 16.11 -7.79 -3.38
C LEU A 15 15.68 -6.79 -4.45
N ASN A 16 14.83 -7.25 -5.37
CA ASN A 16 14.14 -6.39 -6.33
C ASN A 16 12.93 -5.74 -5.65
N ILE A 17 13.03 -4.44 -5.41
CA ILE A 17 12.00 -3.66 -4.72
C ILE A 17 11.16 -2.93 -5.76
N ASN A 18 9.85 -3.16 -5.69
CA ASN A 18 8.86 -2.45 -6.50
C ASN A 18 7.90 -1.75 -5.56
N ILE A 19 7.88 -0.42 -5.61
CA ILE A 19 6.93 0.42 -4.88
C ILE A 19 5.89 0.87 -5.89
N THR A 20 4.67 0.36 -5.74
CA THR A 20 3.52 0.77 -6.54
C THR A 20 2.61 1.65 -5.70
N GLY A 21 2.30 2.82 -6.24
CA GLY A 21 1.46 3.82 -5.60
C GLY A 21 0.33 4.24 -6.54
N LEU A 22 -0.78 4.64 -5.94
CA LEU A 22 -1.89 5.22 -6.68
C LEU A 22 -1.47 6.62 -7.14
N GLU A 23 -1.63 6.92 -8.42
CA GLU A 23 -1.44 8.29 -8.89
C GLU A 23 -2.56 9.19 -8.38
N ARG A 24 -2.25 10.50 -8.40
CA ARG A 24 -3.28 11.52 -8.26
C ARG A 24 -4.30 11.34 -9.36
N MET A 25 -5.58 11.32 -8.99
CA MET A 25 -6.65 11.26 -9.95
C MET A 25 -6.74 12.63 -10.67
N GLN A 26 -6.15 12.70 -11.86
CA GLN A 26 -6.06 13.95 -12.63
C GLN A 26 -7.43 14.50 -13.05
N PHE A 27 -8.44 13.64 -13.19
CA PHE A 27 -9.72 14.03 -13.80
C PHE A 27 -10.62 14.94 -12.95
N TRP A 28 -10.41 15.07 -11.64
CA TRP A 28 -11.37 15.82 -10.79
C TRP A 28 -10.77 16.72 -9.71
N VAL A 29 -9.74 16.30 -8.96
CA VAL A 29 -9.27 17.07 -7.79
C VAL A 29 -7.74 17.04 -7.58
N GLY A 30 -6.96 16.26 -8.35
CA GLY A 30 -5.51 16.20 -8.17
C GLY A 30 -5.05 15.59 -6.82
N VAL A 31 -5.97 14.88 -6.16
CA VAL A 31 -5.73 14.13 -4.91
C VAL A 31 -5.45 12.67 -5.21
N ASP A 32 -4.77 11.99 -4.30
CA ASP A 32 -4.47 10.56 -4.43
C ASP A 32 -5.77 9.73 -4.41
N SER A 33 -5.86 8.71 -5.27
CA SER A 33 -7.01 7.80 -5.32
C SER A 33 -7.03 6.82 -4.15
N VAL A 34 -7.35 7.27 -2.93
CA VAL A 34 -7.38 6.39 -1.73
C VAL A 34 -8.67 5.56 -1.67
N GLY A 35 -8.56 4.28 -1.28
CA GLY A 35 -9.72 3.41 -1.05
C GLY A 35 -9.44 1.94 -1.34
N SER A 36 -10.38 1.07 -0.98
CA SER A 36 -10.24 -0.39 -1.18
C SER A 36 -10.27 -0.80 -2.65
N ILE A 37 -11.10 -0.14 -3.47
CA ILE A 37 -11.25 -0.44 -4.91
C ILE A 37 -9.97 -0.08 -5.67
N SER A 38 -9.40 1.09 -5.41
CA SER A 38 -8.18 1.53 -6.07
C SER A 38 -6.97 0.70 -5.61
N ALA A 39 -6.86 0.44 -4.30
CA ALA A 39 -5.81 -0.41 -3.75
C ALA A 39 -5.87 -1.86 -4.29
N SER A 40 -7.06 -2.44 -4.43
CA SER A 40 -7.22 -3.80 -4.96
C SER A 40 -6.84 -3.89 -6.44
N LEU A 41 -7.20 -2.90 -7.25
CA LEU A 41 -6.84 -2.85 -8.67
C LEU A 41 -5.33 -2.72 -8.89
N VAL A 42 -4.67 -1.82 -8.15
CA VAL A 42 -3.20 -1.68 -8.22
C VAL A 42 -2.51 -2.95 -7.73
N THR A 43 -2.99 -3.55 -6.64
CA THR A 43 -2.43 -4.81 -6.12
C THR A 43 -2.58 -5.94 -7.14
N TYR A 44 -3.78 -6.09 -7.71
CA TYR A 44 -4.06 -7.11 -8.72
C TYR A 44 -3.16 -6.96 -9.95
N ALA A 45 -3.07 -5.76 -10.50
CA ALA A 45 -2.22 -5.52 -11.66
C ALA A 45 -0.73 -5.68 -11.34
N SER A 46 -0.29 -5.28 -10.14
CA SER A 46 1.08 -5.50 -9.67
C SER A 46 1.41 -6.99 -9.61
N ILE A 47 0.50 -7.84 -9.14
CA ILE A 47 0.69 -9.30 -9.13
C ILE A 47 0.86 -9.83 -10.55
N LEU A 48 -0.04 -9.44 -11.46
CA LEU A 48 -0.01 -9.95 -12.84
C LEU A 48 1.26 -9.53 -13.60
N MET A 49 1.71 -8.29 -13.42
CA MET A 49 2.83 -7.73 -14.18
C MET A 49 4.20 -7.97 -13.55
N LEU A 50 4.28 -8.03 -12.22
CA LEU A 50 5.54 -8.10 -11.49
C LEU A 50 5.82 -9.48 -10.89
N GLN A 51 4.76 -10.27 -10.66
CA GLN A 51 4.83 -11.59 -10.03
C GLN A 51 5.74 -11.58 -8.77
N PRO A 52 5.49 -10.70 -7.78
CA PRO A 52 6.37 -10.57 -6.63
C PRO A 52 6.23 -11.77 -5.68
N ASP A 53 7.32 -12.16 -5.03
CA ASP A 53 7.30 -13.22 -4.01
C ASP A 53 6.57 -12.80 -2.73
N LEU A 54 6.58 -11.50 -2.42
CA LEU A 54 5.98 -10.92 -1.22
C LEU A 54 5.36 -9.56 -1.51
N ILE A 55 4.17 -9.33 -0.97
CA ILE A 55 3.47 -8.04 -1.02
C ILE A 55 3.32 -7.49 0.39
N ILE A 56 3.72 -6.24 0.56
CA ILE A 56 3.58 -5.49 1.81
C ILE A 56 2.74 -4.26 1.49
N ASN A 57 1.53 -4.18 2.06
CA ASN A 57 0.76 -2.94 1.99
C ASN A 57 1.18 -2.02 3.14
N ALA A 58 1.77 -0.87 2.83
CA ALA A 58 2.23 0.09 3.82
C ALA A 58 1.43 1.41 3.74
N GLY A 59 0.98 1.93 4.89
CA GLY A 59 0.22 3.20 4.91
C GLY A 59 -0.08 3.72 6.31
N THR A 60 -0.61 4.93 6.41
CA THR A 60 -1.05 5.50 7.68
C THR A 60 -2.45 5.05 8.05
N ALA A 61 -2.75 4.98 9.35
CA ALA A 61 -4.10 4.71 9.80
C ALA A 61 -4.37 5.17 11.22
N GLY A 62 -5.66 5.39 11.51
CA GLY A 62 -6.13 5.64 12.87
C GLY A 62 -5.87 4.45 13.81
N GLY A 63 -5.66 4.78 15.09
CA GLY A 63 -5.57 3.82 16.18
C GLY A 63 -6.67 4.01 17.21
N PHE A 64 -7.24 2.92 17.70
CA PHE A 64 -8.18 2.97 18.82
C PHE A 64 -7.39 3.04 20.13
N LYS A 65 -7.45 4.19 20.80
CA LYS A 65 -6.76 4.42 22.09
C LYS A 65 -7.17 3.41 23.18
N MET A 66 -8.39 2.89 23.10
CA MET A 66 -8.98 1.97 24.09
C MET A 66 -8.53 0.51 23.91
N LEU A 67 -8.05 0.13 22.73
CA LEU A 67 -7.67 -1.25 22.39
C LEU A 67 -6.16 -1.45 22.47
N GLU A 68 -5.59 -1.30 23.67
CA GLU A 68 -4.13 -1.37 23.94
C GLU A 68 -3.31 -0.21 23.35
N LYS A 69 -2.93 0.77 24.20
CA LYS A 69 -1.74 1.65 24.06
C LYS A 69 -1.32 2.05 22.63
N LYS A 70 -2.24 2.31 21.71
CA LYS A 70 -1.90 2.69 20.34
C LYS A 70 -1.69 4.20 20.34
N MET A 71 -0.42 4.60 20.40
CA MET A 71 0.02 5.99 20.38
C MET A 71 0.27 6.45 18.95
N ILE A 72 0.19 7.76 18.73
CA ILE A 72 0.62 8.40 17.50
C ILE A 72 2.11 8.07 17.30
N GLY A 73 2.52 7.76 16.07
CA GLY A 73 3.90 7.38 15.75
C GLY A 73 4.19 5.87 15.75
N ARG A 74 3.21 5.00 16.02
CA ARG A 74 3.44 3.56 16.18
C ARG A 74 3.22 2.79 14.88
N MET A 75 4.24 2.07 14.43
CA MET A 75 4.13 1.11 13.33
C MET A 75 3.60 -0.24 13.85
N CYS A 76 2.64 -0.81 13.13
CA CYS A 76 1.95 -2.04 13.51
C CYS A 76 2.01 -3.08 12.38
N LEU A 77 2.35 -4.30 12.76
CA LEU A 77 2.19 -5.47 11.91
C LEU A 77 0.78 -6.02 12.08
N ILE A 78 -0.01 -6.04 11.00
CA ILE A 78 -1.38 -6.57 11.06
C ILE A 78 -1.35 -8.03 10.65
N LYS A 79 -1.82 -8.91 11.55
CA LYS A 79 -2.04 -10.32 11.25
C LYS A 79 -3.37 -10.49 10.49
N GLY A 80 -3.30 -10.52 9.17
CA GLY A 80 -4.42 -10.87 8.30
C GLY A 80 -4.41 -12.35 7.91
N ARG A 81 -5.54 -12.89 7.44
CA ARG A 81 -5.55 -14.16 6.70
C ARG A 81 -5.11 -13.87 5.26
N GLY A 82 -3.82 -14.00 4.95
CA GLY A 82 -3.31 -14.03 3.57
C GLY A 82 -2.65 -12.77 3.00
N ALA A 83 -2.54 -11.66 3.73
CA ALA A 83 -1.76 -10.48 3.31
C ALA A 83 -1.20 -9.71 4.53
N LEU A 84 0.05 -9.25 4.43
CA LEU A 84 0.74 -8.49 5.48
C LEU A 84 0.55 -6.99 5.26
N PHE A 85 -0.10 -6.33 6.21
CA PHE A 85 -0.29 -4.87 6.21
C PHE A 85 0.62 -4.25 7.27
N ILE A 86 1.47 -3.30 6.88
CA ILE A 86 2.30 -2.49 7.77
C ILE A 86 1.66 -1.10 7.86
N LEU A 87 0.94 -0.83 8.95
CA LEU A 87 0.35 0.49 9.18
C LEU A 87 1.29 1.33 10.04
N GLY A 88 1.74 2.47 9.56
CA GLY A 88 2.56 3.43 10.33
C GLY A 88 1.91 4.81 10.33
N THR A 89 1.65 5.37 11.51
CA THR A 89 1.34 6.80 11.69
C THR A 89 2.60 7.58 11.97
#